data_AF-A0A953AP81-F1
#
_entry.id   AF-A0A953AP81-F1
#
_cell.length_a   1.000
_cell.length_b   1.000
_cell.length_c   1.000
_cell.angle_alpha   90.00
_cell.angle_beta   90.00
_cell.angle_gamma   90.00
#
_symmetry.space_group_name_H-M   'P 1'
#
loop_
_entity.id
_entity.type
_entity.pdbx_description
1 polymer ?
#
loop_
_entity_poly.entity_id
_entity_poly.type
_entity_poly.pdbx_seq_one_letter_code
_entity_poly.pdbx_strand_id
1 'polypeptide(L)'
;GNVVPMTPGRPPSERAPDPLEASFVAALIRMPRLLAKDEHRVHDELSHPGLRSVIHHVATGRTPEDALYEATETLKIALERASRQLPADDEDLERFFVAVCRRLTLRRVDEQLAYIAKVTGRLQGASDLTEETRRLIEQRVELLELKKKLL
;
A
#
# COMPACT_ATOMS: atom_id res chain seq x y z
N GLY A 1 -19.64 46.90 -10.41
CA GLY A 1 -19.44 45.45 -10.62
C GLY A 1 -17.98 45.22 -10.90
N ASN A 2 -17.32 44.36 -10.13
CA ASN A 2 -15.96 43.92 -10.42
C ASN A 2 -15.96 42.40 -10.29
N VAL A 3 -15.87 41.71 -11.42
CA VAL A 3 -15.80 40.25 -11.48
C VAL A 3 -14.33 39.91 -11.56
N VAL A 4 -13.78 39.38 -10.47
CA VAL A 4 -12.41 38.84 -10.46
C VAL A 4 -12.42 37.56 -11.28
N PRO A 5 -11.58 37.40 -12.32
CA PRO A 5 -11.54 36.16 -13.08
C PRO A 5 -10.98 35.04 -12.19
N MET A 6 -11.84 34.11 -11.79
CA MET A 6 -11.42 32.84 -11.20
C MET A 6 -10.66 32.05 -12.26
N THR A 7 -9.34 31.95 -12.10
CA THR A 7 -8.55 31.02 -12.90
C THR A 7 -9.02 29.60 -12.56
N PRO A 8 -9.36 28.75 -13.55
CA PRO A 8 -9.74 27.38 -13.27
C PRO A 8 -8.54 26.68 -12.62
N GLY A 9 -8.72 26.26 -11.37
CA GLY A 9 -7.70 25.55 -10.60
C GLY A 9 -7.19 24.36 -11.40
N ARG A 10 -5.88 24.32 -11.64
CA ARG A 10 -5.21 23.17 -12.24
C ARG A 10 -5.66 21.90 -11.48
N PRO A 11 -6.11 20.84 -12.16
CA PRO A 11 -6.46 19.60 -11.48
C PRO A 11 -5.27 19.16 -10.62
N PRO A 12 -5.50 18.63 -9.40
CA PRO A 12 -4.42 18.21 -8.53
C PRO A 12 -3.53 17.24 -9.29
N SER A 13 -2.25 17.60 -9.45
CA SER A 13 -1.25 16.72 -10.04
C SER A 13 -1.24 15.41 -9.27
N GLU A 14 -1.41 14.29 -9.95
CA GLU A 14 -1.41 12.98 -9.31
C GLU A 14 -0.12 12.77 -8.51
N ARG A 15 -0.28 12.32 -7.27
CA ARG A 15 0.84 12.09 -6.36
C ARG A 15 1.60 10.85 -6.83
N ALA A 16 2.93 10.92 -6.84
CA ALA A 16 3.73 9.73 -7.09
C ALA A 16 3.40 8.59 -6.10
N PRO A 17 3.38 7.33 -6.54
CA PRO A 17 3.16 6.19 -5.66
C PRO A 17 4.32 6.02 -4.67
N ASP A 18 4.03 5.32 -3.57
CA ASP A 18 5.05 4.89 -2.64
C ASP A 18 6.06 3.94 -3.34
N PRO A 19 7.38 4.14 -3.19
CA PRO A 19 8.37 3.31 -3.88
C PRO A 19 8.30 1.82 -3.55
N LEU A 20 7.88 1.47 -2.33
CA LEU A 20 7.77 0.07 -1.90
C LEU A 20 6.52 -0.58 -2.50
N GLU A 21 5.40 0.15 -2.57
CA GLU A 21 4.20 -0.29 -3.31
C GLU A 21 4.50 -0.44 -4.81
N ALA A 22 5.25 0.49 -5.41
CA ALA A 22 5.66 0.39 -6.81
C ALA A 22 6.55 -0.85 -7.06
N SER A 23 7.44 -1.18 -6.12
CA SER A 23 8.28 -2.39 -6.18
C SER A 23 7.48 -3.68 -6.08
N PHE A 24 6.47 -3.70 -5.20
CA PHE A 24 5.51 -4.81 -5.08
C PHE A 24 4.78 -5.05 -6.41
N VAL A 25 4.23 -3.99 -7.01
CA VAL A 25 3.51 -4.10 -8.29
C VAL A 25 4.45 -4.47 -9.45
N ALA A 26 5.64 -3.88 -9.52
CA ALA A 26 6.61 -4.21 -10.56
C ALA A 26 7.02 -5.70 -10.53
N ALA A 27 7.18 -6.27 -9.33
CA ALA A 27 7.45 -7.70 -9.18
C ALA A 27 6.29 -8.58 -9.69
N LEU A 28 5.04 -8.16 -9.46
CA LEU A 28 3.85 -8.88 -9.94
C LEU A 28 3.61 -8.75 -11.44
N ILE A 29 3.92 -7.60 -12.04
CA ILE A 29 3.94 -7.44 -13.50
C ILE A 29 4.91 -8.43 -14.13
N ARG A 30 6.12 -8.54 -13.57
CA ARG A 30 7.15 -9.45 -14.08
C ARG A 30 6.80 -10.92 -13.86
N MET A 31 6.28 -11.26 -12.69
CA MET A 31 6.01 -12.64 -12.30
C MET A 31 4.65 -12.75 -11.58
N PRO A 32 3.54 -12.84 -12.33
CA PRO A 32 2.19 -12.84 -11.76
C PRO A 32 1.93 -13.94 -10.72
N ARG A 33 2.60 -15.10 -10.85
CA ARG A 33 2.49 -16.22 -9.89
C ARG A 33 2.89 -15.83 -8.45
N LEU A 34 3.64 -14.75 -8.26
CA LEU A 34 4.00 -14.25 -6.94
C LEU A 34 2.77 -13.77 -6.15
N LEU A 35 1.64 -13.51 -6.80
CA LEU A 35 0.41 -13.13 -6.09
C LEU A 35 -0.02 -14.21 -5.07
N ALA A 36 0.25 -15.48 -5.35
CA ALA A 36 -0.02 -16.58 -4.43
C ALA A 36 0.87 -16.55 -3.16
N LYS A 37 1.93 -15.74 -3.15
CA LYS A 37 2.86 -15.52 -2.03
C LYS A 37 2.51 -14.28 -1.21
N ASP A 38 1.48 -13.52 -1.60
CA ASP A 38 0.98 -12.38 -0.84
C ASP A 38 0.09 -12.85 0.33
N GLU A 39 0.72 -13.48 1.33
CA GLU A 39 0.04 -14.07 2.50
C GLU A 39 -0.74 -13.04 3.32
N HIS A 40 -0.37 -11.76 3.23
CA HIS A 40 -0.97 -10.67 4.00
C HIS A 40 -1.93 -9.80 3.19
N ARG A 41 -2.25 -10.20 1.96
CA ARG A 41 -3.16 -9.49 1.05
C ARG A 41 -2.79 -8.01 0.87
N VAL A 42 -1.50 -7.74 0.75
CA VAL A 42 -0.95 -6.39 0.49
C VAL A 42 -1.57 -5.77 -0.75
N HIS A 43 -1.92 -6.55 -1.77
CA HIS A 43 -2.60 -6.05 -2.97
C HIS A 43 -3.94 -5.32 -2.70
N ASP A 44 -4.68 -5.71 -1.66
CA ASP A 44 -5.96 -5.09 -1.29
C ASP A 44 -5.78 -3.74 -0.60
N GLU A 45 -4.55 -3.44 -0.17
CA GLU A 45 -4.23 -2.34 0.75
C GLU A 45 -3.35 -1.26 0.11
N LEU A 46 -3.10 -1.35 -1.20
CA LEU A 46 -2.31 -0.37 -1.94
C LEU A 46 -2.99 1.00 -1.90
N SER A 47 -2.23 2.02 -1.50
CA SER A 47 -2.75 3.37 -1.35
C SER A 47 -2.97 4.06 -2.71
N HIS A 48 -2.12 3.78 -3.70
CA HIS A 48 -2.20 4.45 -5.01
C HIS A 48 -3.27 3.80 -5.92
N PRO A 49 -4.28 4.56 -6.41
CA PRO A 49 -5.36 4.01 -7.22
C PRO A 49 -4.88 3.38 -8.54
N GLY A 50 -3.91 3.99 -9.20
CA GLY A 50 -3.35 3.41 -10.43
C GLY A 50 -2.58 2.10 -10.19
N LEU A 51 -1.95 1.92 -9.02
CA LEU A 51 -1.30 0.65 -8.69
C LEU A 51 -2.34 -0.46 -8.47
N ARG A 52 -3.46 -0.13 -7.81
CA ARG A 52 -4.60 -1.06 -7.66
C ARG A 52 -5.18 -1.47 -9.01
N SER A 53 -5.31 -0.53 -9.94
CA SER A 53 -5.78 -0.82 -11.31
C SER A 53 -4.86 -1.81 -12.02
N VAL A 54 -3.53 -1.59 -11.97
CA VAL A 54 -2.55 -2.50 -12.57
C VAL A 54 -2.64 -3.90 -11.95
N ILE A 55 -2.74 -3.99 -10.62
CA ILE A 55 -2.88 -5.29 -9.95
C ILE A 55 -4.19 -5.99 -10.32
N HIS A 56 -5.29 -5.26 -10.47
CA HIS A 56 -6.55 -5.85 -10.93
C HIS A 56 -6.40 -6.52 -12.30
N HIS A 57 -5.66 -5.90 -13.23
CA HIS A 57 -5.36 -6.51 -14.53
C HIS A 57 -4.51 -7.77 -14.39
N VAL A 58 -3.42 -7.71 -13.61
CA VAL A 58 -2.54 -8.87 -13.36
C VAL A 58 -3.33 -10.03 -12.72
N ALA A 59 -4.16 -9.74 -11.73
CA ALA A 59 -4.95 -10.75 -11.00
C ALA A 59 -6.06 -11.38 -11.87
N THR A 60 -6.58 -10.65 -12.86
CA THR A 60 -7.60 -11.16 -13.80
C THR A 60 -7.00 -11.81 -15.04
N GLY A 61 -5.67 -11.97 -15.09
CA GLY A 61 -4.96 -12.57 -16.23
C GLY A 61 -4.94 -11.67 -17.48
N ARG A 62 -5.25 -10.38 -17.33
CA ARG A 62 -5.11 -9.38 -18.38
C ARG A 62 -3.68 -8.87 -18.45
N THR A 63 -3.33 -8.38 -19.63
CA THR A 63 -2.06 -7.71 -19.89
C THR A 63 -1.93 -6.44 -19.04
N PRO A 64 -0.84 -6.28 -18.25
CA PRO A 64 -0.57 -5.05 -17.52
C PRO A 64 -0.36 -3.86 -18.45
N GLU A 65 -0.06 -4.08 -19.73
CA GLU A 65 0.09 -3.08 -20.78
C GLU A 65 -1.15 -2.21 -20.94
N ASP A 66 -2.36 -2.77 -20.81
CA ASP A 66 -3.61 -2.00 -20.95
C ASP A 66 -3.80 -1.04 -19.77
N ALA A 67 -3.55 -1.52 -18.55
CA ALA A 67 -3.60 -0.69 -17.35
C ALA A 67 -2.51 0.39 -17.38
N LEU A 68 -1.33 0.06 -17.91
CA LEU A 68 -0.25 1.01 -18.10
C LEU A 68 -0.55 2.01 -19.21
N TYR A 69 -1.24 1.63 -20.30
CA TYR A 69 -1.57 2.56 -21.37
C TYR A 69 -2.39 3.74 -20.84
N GLU A 70 -3.40 3.45 -20.03
CA GLU A 70 -4.28 4.43 -19.38
C GLU A 70 -3.64 5.10 -18.14
N ALA A 71 -2.54 4.56 -17.62
CA ALA A 71 -1.83 5.14 -16.49
C ALA A 71 -1.17 6.48 -16.84
N THR A 72 -1.06 7.33 -15.83
CA THR A 72 -0.32 8.59 -15.95
C THR A 72 1.18 8.37 -16.08
N GLU A 73 1.85 9.38 -16.61
CA GLU A 73 3.30 9.34 -16.80
C GLU A 73 4.06 9.17 -15.48
N THR A 74 3.58 9.80 -14.40
CA THR A 74 4.15 9.67 -13.06
C THR A 74 4.16 8.20 -12.60
N LEU A 75 3.07 7.48 -12.84
CA LEU A 75 2.95 6.07 -12.46
C LEU A 75 3.86 5.18 -13.32
N LYS A 76 3.90 5.42 -14.64
CA LYS A 76 4.78 4.70 -15.58
C LYS A 76 6.25 4.84 -15.16
N ILE A 77 6.71 6.06 -14.91
CA ILE A 77 8.09 6.34 -14.46
C ILE A 77 8.40 5.64 -13.14
N ALA A 78 7.47 5.63 -12.19
CA ALA A 78 7.67 4.97 -10.90
C ALA A 78 7.80 3.44 -11.05
N LEU A 79 6.94 2.83 -11.87
CA LEU A 79 6.99 1.39 -12.15
C LEU A 79 8.22 0.99 -12.96
N GLU A 80 8.63 1.80 -13.93
CA GLU A 80 9.87 1.58 -14.67
C GLU A 80 11.10 1.67 -13.75
N ARG A 81 11.14 2.67 -12.86
CA ARG A 81 12.22 2.80 -11.89
C ARG A 81 12.27 1.63 -10.92
N ALA A 82 11.11 1.14 -10.50
CA ALA A 82 11.00 -0.03 -9.63
C ALA A 82 11.44 -1.31 -10.37
N SER A 83 11.04 -1.50 -11.64
CA SER A 83 11.38 -2.68 -12.42
C SER A 83 12.89 -2.83 -12.62
N ARG A 84 13.60 -1.72 -12.85
CA ARG A 84 15.07 -1.68 -12.96
C ARG A 84 15.81 -2.06 -11.67
N GLN A 85 15.13 -2.03 -10.53
CA GLN A 85 15.71 -2.38 -9.22
C GLN A 85 15.37 -3.81 -8.78
N LEU A 86 14.57 -4.53 -9.56
CA LEU A 86 14.20 -5.91 -9.23
C LEU A 86 15.40 -6.86 -9.43
N PRO A 87 15.55 -7.87 -8.55
CA PRO A 87 16.51 -8.94 -8.77
C PRO A 87 16.31 -9.62 -10.12
N ALA A 88 17.40 -9.95 -10.81
CA ALA A 88 17.34 -10.60 -12.13
C ALA A 88 16.96 -12.08 -12.07
N ASP A 89 17.32 -12.78 -10.99
CA ASP A 89 16.98 -14.18 -10.78
C ASP A 89 15.56 -14.34 -10.20
N ASP A 90 14.89 -15.42 -10.59
CA ASP A 90 13.51 -15.70 -10.21
C ASP A 90 13.36 -16.08 -8.73
N GLU A 91 14.32 -16.81 -8.17
CA GLU A 91 14.34 -17.18 -6.75
C GLU A 91 14.62 -15.96 -5.88
N ASP A 92 15.56 -15.11 -6.31
CA ASP A 92 15.82 -13.83 -5.67
C ASP A 92 14.64 -12.87 -5.76
N LEU A 93 13.92 -12.86 -6.89
CA LEU A 93 12.69 -12.06 -7.03
C LEU A 93 11.60 -12.54 -6.07
N GLU A 94 11.42 -13.86 -5.89
CA GLU A 94 10.46 -14.39 -4.93
C GLU A 94 10.83 -13.99 -3.49
N ARG A 95 12.11 -14.13 -3.10
CA ARG A 95 12.60 -13.69 -1.79
C ARG A 95 12.38 -12.20 -1.58
N PHE A 96 12.71 -11.38 -2.59
CA PHE A 96 12.49 -9.94 -2.57
C PHE A 96 11.00 -9.60 -2.40
N PHE A 97 10.12 -10.27 -3.15
CA PHE A 97 8.69 -10.04 -3.09
C PHE A 97 8.13 -10.32 -1.70
N VAL A 98 8.47 -11.46 -1.10
CA VAL A 98 8.06 -11.80 0.27
C VAL A 98 8.58 -10.77 1.28
N ALA A 99 9.82 -10.31 1.13
CA ALA A 99 10.38 -9.25 1.99
C ALA A 99 9.64 -7.91 1.83
N VAL A 100 9.27 -7.53 0.60
CA VAL A 100 8.47 -6.34 0.33
C VAL A 100 7.08 -6.46 0.96
N CYS A 101 6.41 -7.61 0.83
CA CYS A 101 5.12 -7.87 1.46
C CYS A 101 5.21 -7.64 2.98
N ARG A 102 6.18 -8.29 3.63
CA ARG A 102 6.40 -8.14 5.09
C ARG A 102 6.63 -6.69 5.50
N ARG A 103 7.43 -5.94 4.74
CA ARG A 103 7.71 -4.52 5.02
C ARG A 103 6.46 -3.64 4.89
N LEU A 104 5.63 -3.87 3.87
CA LEU A 104 4.36 -3.15 3.70
C LEU A 104 3.38 -3.49 4.82
N THR A 105 3.25 -4.77 5.18
CA THR A 105 2.44 -5.20 6.31
C THR A 105 2.91 -4.57 7.62
N LEU A 106 4.23 -4.56 7.88
CA LEU A 106 4.80 -3.98 9.08
C LEU A 106 4.51 -2.47 9.19
N ARG A 107 4.65 -1.71 8.09
CA ARG A 107 4.29 -0.29 8.05
C ARG A 107 2.84 -0.06 8.45
N ARG A 108 1.93 -0.86 7.91
CA ARG A 108 0.50 -0.76 8.23
C ARG A 108 0.22 -1.08 9.70
N VAL A 109 0.84 -2.14 10.22
CA VAL A 109 0.73 -2.51 11.64
C VAL A 109 1.21 -1.36 12.53
N ASP A 110 2.34 -0.73 12.18
CA ASP A 110 2.87 0.41 12.91
C ASP A 110 1.93 1.64 12.87
N GLU A 111 1.35 1.94 11.70
CA GLU A 111 0.36 3.01 11.54
C GLU A 111 -0.90 2.75 12.39
N GLN A 112 -1.40 1.51 12.40
CA GLN A 112 -2.56 1.13 13.21
C GLN A 112 -2.26 1.19 14.71
N LEU A 113 -1.08 0.72 15.14
CA LEU A 113 -0.65 0.82 16.54
C LEU A 113 -0.51 2.29 16.97
N ALA A 114 0.05 3.15 16.11
CA ALA A 114 0.16 4.58 16.37
C ALA A 114 -1.22 5.26 16.48
N TYR A 115 -2.17 4.87 15.62
CA TYR A 115 -3.55 5.33 15.67
C TYR A 115 -4.23 4.91 16.99
N ILE A 116 -4.13 3.64 17.37
CA ILE A 116 -4.71 3.13 18.62
C ILE A 116 -4.11 3.89 19.82
N ALA A 117 -2.79 4.09 19.85
CA ALA A 117 -2.14 4.85 20.92
C ALA A 117 -2.67 6.30 21.02
N LYS A 118 -2.88 6.96 19.88
CA LYS A 118 -3.44 8.32 19.81
C LYS A 118 -4.89 8.38 20.30
N VAL A 119 -5.71 7.40 19.95
CA VAL A 119 -7.12 7.35 20.36
C VAL A 119 -7.24 7.01 21.84
N THR A 120 -6.56 5.96 22.30
CA THR A 120 -6.58 5.53 23.71
C THR A 120 -5.97 6.56 24.66
N GLY A 121 -4.92 7.28 24.25
CA GLY A 121 -4.36 8.38 25.04
C GLY A 121 -5.32 9.57 25.24
N ARG A 122 -6.28 9.77 24.32
CA ARG A 122 -7.34 10.79 24.48
C ARG A 122 -8.47 10.32 25.39
N LEU A 123 -8.68 9.01 25.51
CA LEU A 123 -9.74 8.41 26.32
C LEU A 123 -9.39 8.33 27.80
N GLN A 124 -8.10 8.41 28.19
CA GLN A 124 -7.67 8.39 29.61
C GLN A 124 -8.22 9.55 30.47
N GLY A 125 -8.87 10.56 29.86
CA GLY A 125 -9.59 11.62 30.57
C GLY A 125 -11.11 11.46 30.62
N ALA A 126 -11.68 10.46 29.94
CA ALA A 126 -13.11 10.15 29.94
C ALA A 126 -13.33 8.84 30.73
N SER A 127 -14.06 8.92 31.84
CA SER A 127 -14.14 7.88 32.89
C SER A 127 -14.83 6.56 32.50
N ASP A 128 -15.14 6.31 31.23
CA ASP A 128 -15.86 5.11 30.83
C ASP A 128 -14.99 4.21 29.94
N LEU A 129 -14.69 3.02 30.47
CA LEU A 129 -14.21 1.86 29.69
C LEU A 129 -15.34 1.40 28.77
N THR A 130 -15.55 2.15 27.69
CA THR A 130 -16.51 1.82 26.65
C THR A 130 -16.12 0.50 25.97
N GLU A 131 -17.09 -0.21 25.41
CA GLU A 131 -16.87 -1.39 24.56
C GLU A 131 -15.87 -1.11 23.43
N GLU A 132 -15.84 0.12 22.94
CA GLU A 132 -14.86 0.59 21.95
C GLU A 132 -13.42 0.55 22.49
N THR A 133 -13.20 0.97 23.74
CA THR A 133 -11.88 0.93 24.37
C THR A 133 -11.39 -0.52 24.54
N ARG A 134 -12.27 -1.45 24.91
CA ARG A 134 -11.94 -2.89 25.02
C ARG A 134 -11.50 -3.45 23.67
N ARG A 135 -12.25 -3.18 22.60
CA ARG A 135 -11.90 -3.62 21.24
C ARG A 135 -10.56 -3.08 20.77
N LEU A 136 -10.24 -1.81 21.06
CA LEU A 136 -8.95 -1.22 20.71
C LEU A 136 -7.78 -1.88 21.44
N ILE A 137 -7.98 -2.31 22.70
CA ILE A 137 -6.96 -3.05 23.46
C ILE A 137 -6.73 -4.43 22.86
N GLU A 138 -7.80 -5.16 22.54
CA GLU A 138 -7.73 -6.48 21.89
C GLU A 138 -7.00 -6.38 20.53
N GLN A 139 -7.42 -5.44 19.68
CA GLN A 139 -6.77 -5.17 18.40
C GLN A 139 -5.29 -4.83 18.56
N ARG A 140 -4.91 -4.06 19.60
CA ARG A 140 -3.51 -3.73 19.87
C ARG A 140 -2.69 -4.98 20.19
N VAL A 141 -3.23 -5.93 20.95
CA VAL A 141 -2.53 -7.19 21.28
C VAL A 141 -2.29 -7.99 20.01
N GLU A 142 -3.32 -8.19 19.19
CA GLU A 142 -3.22 -8.91 17.91
C GLU A 142 -2.18 -8.28 16.98
N LEU A 143 -2.17 -6.95 16.87
CA LEU A 143 -1.20 -6.23 16.04
C LEU A 143 0.23 -6.34 16.55
N LEU A 144 0.44 -6.36 17.87
CA LEU A 144 1.77 -6.58 18.45
C LEU A 144 2.27 -8.01 18.22
N GLU A 145 1.39 -9.00 18.26
CA GLU A 145 1.73 -10.38 17.92
C GLU A 145 2.07 -10.53 16.44
N LEU A 146 1.28 -9.92 15.56
CA LEU A 146 1.57 -9.90 14.12
C LEU A 146 2.91 -9.21 13.85
N LYS A 147 3.17 -8.05 14.47
CA LYS A 147 4.45 -7.35 14.36
C LYS A 147 5.63 -8.25 14.73
N LYS A 148 5.53 -9.03 15.81
CA LYS A 148 6.58 -9.98 16.23
C LYS A 148 6.82 -11.09 15.20
N LYS A 149 5.79 -11.54 14.48
CA LYS A 149 5.91 -12.57 13.44
C LYS A 149 6.53 -12.05 12.15
N LEU A 150 6.48 -10.74 11.92
CA LEU A 150 7.01 -10.08 10.72
C LEU A 150 8.49 -9.68 10.84
N LEU A 151 9.03 -9.63 12.07
CA LEU A 151 10.43 -9.34 12.39
C LEU A 151 11.28 -10.62 12.36
#